data_AF-A0A1F5FEU5-F1
#
_entry.id   AF-A0A1F5FEU5-F1
#
_cell.length_a   1.000
_cell.length_b   1.000
_cell.length_c   1.000
_cell.angle_alpha   90.00
_cell.angle_beta   90.00
_cell.angle_gamma   90.00
#
_symmetry.space_group_name_H-M   'P 1'
#
loop_
_entity.id
_entity.type
_entity.pdbx_description
1 polymer ?
#
loop_
_entity_poly.entity_id
_entity_poly.type
_entity_poly.pdbx_seq_one_letter_code
_entity_poly.pdbx_strand_id
1 'polypeptide(L)'
;MKRVLPVAEEFLGYAEKVADSFREKGLRVRVDAKDSKLGAKIASAETAKVKYVVVVGKAEAEAGDINLRPHGKKAFNKSLSEALDGLVGENAGRLLVGRW
;
A
#
# COMPACT_ATOMS: atom_id res chain seq x y z
N MET A 1 6.70 7.88 0.54
CA MET A 1 6.18 7.17 -0.66
C MET A 1 5.53 5.87 -0.19
N LYS A 2 4.43 5.43 -0.80
CA LYS A 2 3.73 4.17 -0.48
C LYS A 2 3.86 3.18 -1.66
N ARG A 3 3.87 1.87 -1.41
CA ARG A 3 4.01 0.84 -2.45
C ARG A 3 2.92 -0.21 -2.34
N VAL A 4 2.33 -0.62 -3.46
CA VAL A 4 1.37 -1.74 -3.55
C VAL A 4 2.06 -2.94 -4.20
N LEU A 5 2.00 -4.08 -3.54
CA LEU A 5 2.65 -5.33 -3.92
C LEU A 5 1.58 -6.40 -4.17
N PRO A 6 1.30 -6.72 -5.45
CA PRO A 6 0.50 -7.88 -5.78
C PRO A 6 1.28 -9.18 -5.47
N VAL A 7 0.59 -10.16 -4.88
CA VAL A 7 1.14 -11.50 -4.60
C VAL A 7 1.43 -12.26 -5.90
N ALA A 8 0.60 -12.06 -6.92
CA ALA A 8 0.72 -12.66 -8.25
C ALA A 8 0.25 -11.67 -9.33
N GLU A 9 0.64 -11.91 -10.58
CA GLU A 9 0.29 -11.07 -11.73
C GLU A 9 -1.23 -10.95 -11.93
N GLU A 10 -1.96 -12.02 -11.63
CA GLU A 10 -3.43 -12.07 -11.67
C GLU A 10 -4.11 -11.00 -10.79
N PHE A 11 -3.45 -10.56 -9.71
CA PHE A 11 -3.96 -9.54 -8.80
C PHE A 11 -3.50 -8.12 -9.15
N LEU A 12 -2.79 -7.94 -10.28
CA LEU A 12 -2.38 -6.62 -10.74
C LEU A 12 -3.56 -5.68 -10.95
N GLY A 13 -4.64 -6.17 -11.54
CA GLY A 13 -5.83 -5.35 -11.76
C GLY A 13 -6.42 -4.81 -10.45
N TYR A 14 -6.39 -5.60 -9.38
CA TYR A 14 -6.81 -5.13 -8.07
C TYR A 14 -5.78 -4.17 -7.44
N ALA A 15 -4.48 -4.47 -7.58
CA ALA A 15 -3.41 -3.59 -7.12
C ALA A 15 -3.45 -2.19 -7.76
N GLU A 16 -3.75 -2.11 -9.06
CA GLU A 16 -3.91 -0.86 -9.78
C GLU A 16 -5.15 -0.10 -9.30
N LYS A 17 -6.31 -0.77 -9.19
CA LYS A 17 -7.52 -0.16 -8.62
C LYS A 17 -7.28 0.45 -7.25
N VAL A 18 -6.64 -0.32 -6.37
CA VAL A 18 -6.23 0.15 -5.03
C VAL A 18 -5.34 1.38 -5.14
N ALA A 19 -4.30 1.32 -5.99
CA ALA A 19 -3.38 2.44 -6.17
C ALA A 19 -4.08 3.69 -6.73
N ASP A 20 -5.04 3.53 -7.63
CA ASP A 20 -5.79 4.64 -8.20
C ASP A 20 -6.73 5.28 -7.17
N SER A 21 -7.45 4.50 -6.36
CA SER A 21 -8.23 5.05 -5.23
C SER A 21 -7.36 5.85 -4.27
N PHE A 22 -6.14 5.39 -4.00
CA PHE A 22 -5.17 6.12 -3.18
C PHE A 22 -4.72 7.43 -3.86
N ARG A 23 -4.46 7.40 -5.18
CA ARG A 23 -4.04 8.59 -5.95
C ARG A 23 -5.14 9.64 -6.04
N GLU A 24 -6.39 9.23 -6.24
CA GLU A 24 -7.56 10.11 -6.25
C GLU A 24 -7.70 10.90 -4.95
N LYS A 25 -7.39 10.27 -3.81
CA LYS A 25 -7.33 10.95 -2.50
C LYS A 25 -6.00 11.71 -2.25
N GLY A 26 -5.18 11.93 -3.27
CA GLY A 26 -3.94 12.71 -3.19
C GLY A 26 -2.74 11.97 -2.57
N LEU A 27 -2.80 10.64 -2.42
CA LEU A 27 -1.71 9.86 -1.84
C LEU A 27 -0.75 9.36 -2.93
N ARG A 28 0.55 9.63 -2.74
CA ARG A 28 1.61 9.13 -3.63
C ARG A 28 1.87 7.64 -3.42
N VAL A 29 1.36 6.82 -4.34
CA VAL A 29 1.50 5.36 -4.36
C VAL A 29 2.02 4.83 -5.71
N ARG A 30 2.79 3.74 -5.68
CA ARG A 30 3.23 2.99 -6.87
C ARG A 30 2.95 1.50 -6.70
N VAL A 31 2.52 0.86 -7.78
CA VAL A 31 2.42 -0.60 -7.86
C VAL A 31 3.79 -1.19 -8.21
N ASP A 32 4.19 -2.27 -7.55
CA ASP A 32 5.39 -3.04 -7.87
C ASP A 32 5.01 -4.40 -8.47
N ALA A 33 4.82 -4.39 -9.79
CA ALA A 33 4.37 -5.51 -10.59
C ALA A 33 5.47 -6.53 -10.92
N LYS A 34 6.70 -6.38 -10.40
CA LYS A 34 7.82 -7.26 -10.78
C LYS A 34 7.50 -8.74 -10.57
N ASP A 35 7.86 -9.58 -11.53
CA ASP A 35 7.79 -11.02 -11.37
C ASP A 35 8.91 -11.51 -10.45
N SER A 36 8.62 -11.49 -9.15
CA SER A 36 9.55 -11.87 -8.10
C SER A 36 8.76 -12.30 -6.87
N LYS A 37 9.35 -13.19 -6.06
CA LYS A 37 8.72 -13.67 -4.84
C LYS A 37 8.29 -12.50 -3.95
N LEU A 38 7.11 -12.59 -3.35
CA LEU A 38 6.57 -11.57 -2.44
C LEU A 38 7.60 -11.10 -1.40
N GLY A 39 8.32 -12.04 -0.79
CA GLY A 39 9.36 -11.74 0.20
C GLY A 39 10.47 -10.84 -0.35
N ALA A 40 10.88 -11.02 -1.60
CA ALA A 40 11.87 -10.16 -2.26
C ALA A 40 11.33 -8.75 -2.50
N LYS A 41 10.05 -8.62 -2.89
CA LYS A 41 9.38 -7.31 -3.04
C LYS A 41 9.29 -6.57 -1.70
N ILE A 42 8.91 -7.28 -0.64
CA ILE A 42 8.84 -6.72 0.72
C ILE A 42 10.25 -6.26 1.13
N ALA A 43 11.27 -7.11 1.00
CA ALA A 43 12.64 -6.75 1.32
C ALA A 43 13.10 -5.51 0.54
N SER A 44 12.83 -5.43 -0.77
CA SER A 44 13.16 -4.26 -1.59
C SER A 44 12.44 -2.99 -1.12
N ALA A 45 11.16 -3.09 -0.73
CA ALA A 45 10.39 -1.97 -0.22
C ALA A 45 10.89 -1.50 1.15
N GLU A 46 11.29 -2.42 2.02
CA GLU A 46 11.93 -2.14 3.31
C GLU A 46 13.29 -1.44 3.12
N THR A 47 14.14 -1.96 2.22
CA THR A 47 15.42 -1.33 1.87
C THR A 47 15.23 0.08 1.30
N ALA A 48 14.20 0.28 0.48
CA ALA A 48 13.83 1.60 -0.05
C ALA A 48 13.14 2.51 0.98
N LYS A 49 13.06 2.10 2.26
CA LYS A 49 12.42 2.83 3.37
C LYS A 49 11.02 3.30 3.03
N VAL A 50 10.27 2.46 2.34
CA VAL A 50 8.88 2.73 1.98
C VAL A 50 8.05 2.76 3.27
N LYS A 51 7.45 3.91 3.58
CA LYS A 51 6.70 4.11 4.83
C LYS A 51 5.55 3.10 4.99
N TYR A 52 4.84 2.82 3.90
CA TYR A 52 3.71 1.90 3.88
C TYR A 52 3.83 0.97 2.68
N VAL A 53 3.91 -0.32 2.96
CA VAL A 53 3.85 -1.39 1.99
C VAL A 53 2.47 -2.02 2.09
N VAL A 54 1.74 -1.96 1.00
CA VAL A 54 0.43 -2.54 0.83
C VAL A 54 0.61 -3.86 0.10
N VAL A 55 0.10 -4.96 0.64
CA VAL A 55 0.11 -6.27 -0.02
C VAL A 55 -1.31 -6.65 -0.39
N VAL A 56 -1.51 -7.11 -1.63
CA VAL A 56 -2.80 -7.57 -2.13
C VAL A 56 -2.65 -8.91 -2.83
N GLY A 57 -3.38 -9.91 -2.35
CA GLY A 57 -3.43 -11.25 -2.94
C GLY A 57 -4.86 -11.68 -3.21
N LYS A 58 -5.03 -13.00 -3.30
CA LYS A 58 -6.33 -13.63 -3.55
C LYS A 58 -7.34 -13.32 -2.47
N ALA A 59 -6.97 -13.55 -1.20
CA ALA A 59 -7.86 -13.34 -0.06
C ALA A 59 -8.29 -11.87 0.05
N GLU A 60 -7.35 -10.94 -0.17
CA GLU A 60 -7.62 -9.50 -0.15
C GLU A 60 -8.51 -9.07 -1.32
N ALA A 61 -8.27 -9.58 -2.52
CA ALA A 61 -9.07 -9.25 -3.69
C ALA A 61 -10.50 -9.79 -3.60
N GLU A 62 -10.69 -10.98 -3.02
CA GLU A 62 -12.02 -11.58 -2.79
C GLU A 62 -12.79 -10.85 -1.68
N ALA A 63 -12.11 -10.43 -0.61
CA ALA A 63 -12.73 -9.73 0.51
C ALA A 63 -12.91 -8.21 0.28
N GLY A 64 -12.22 -7.62 -0.70
CA GLY A 64 -12.13 -6.15 -0.83
C GLY A 64 -11.25 -5.51 0.24
N ASP A 65 -10.35 -6.31 0.80
CA ASP A 65 -9.43 -5.93 1.86
C ASP A 65 -8.04 -5.64 1.31
N ILE A 66 -7.18 -5.14 2.19
CA ILE A 66 -5.79 -4.80 1.91
C ILE A 66 -4.94 -5.12 3.14
N ASN A 67 -3.75 -5.68 2.93
CA ASN A 67 -2.77 -5.88 3.99
C ASN A 67 -1.81 -4.68 4.07
N LEU A 68 -1.92 -3.90 5.13
CA LEU A 68 -1.07 -2.74 5.40
C LEU A 68 0.11 -3.13 6.28
N ARG A 69 1.32 -2.85 5.77
CA ARG A 69 2.58 -3.07 6.46
C ARG A 69 3.32 -1.74 6.61
N PRO A 70 3.22 -1.06 7.77
CA PRO A 70 3.99 0.13 8.04
C PRO A 70 5.43 -0.24 8.37
N HIS A 71 6.39 0.57 7.91
CA HIS A 71 7.80 0.39 8.26
C HIS A 71 7.99 0.52 9.78
N GLY A 72 8.64 -0.49 10.39
CA GLY A 72 8.90 -0.54 11.83
C GLY A 72 7.68 -0.85 12.71
N LYS A 73 6.52 -1.22 12.14
CA LYS A 73 5.34 -1.66 12.89
C LYS A 73 4.83 -3.01 12.40
N LYS A 74 3.96 -3.63 13.19
CA LYS A 74 3.29 -4.88 12.83
C LYS A 74 2.32 -4.65 11.66
N ALA A 75 2.25 -5.62 10.76
CA ALA A 75 1.28 -5.64 9.66
C ALA A 75 -0.13 -5.93 10.17
N PHE A 76 -1.14 -5.39 9.48
CA PHE A 76 -2.56 -5.61 9.79
C PHE A 76 -3.41 -5.51 8.52
N ASN A 77 -4.53 -6.23 8.48
CA ASN A 77 -5.52 -6.12 7.40
C ASN A 77 -6.55 -5.05 7.73
N LYS A 78 -7.01 -4.35 6.69
CA LYS A 78 -8.17 -3.45 6.72
C LYS A 78 -8.91 -3.50 5.40
N SER A 79 -10.18 -3.10 5.42
CA SER A 79 -10.94 -2.82 4.21
C SER A 79 -10.32 -1.65 3.43
N LEU A 80 -10.50 -1.66 2.11
CA LEU A 80 -9.96 -0.63 1.22
C LEU A 80 -10.44 0.77 1.62
N SER A 81 -11.73 0.92 1.95
CA SER A 81 -12.33 2.19 2.37
C SER A 81 -11.70 2.72 3.66
N GLU A 82 -11.62 1.90 4.70
CA GLU A 82 -11.01 2.30 5.98
C GLU A 82 -9.52 2.64 5.86
N ALA A 83 -8.79 1.86 5.04
CA ALA A 83 -7.38 2.09 4.77
C ALA A 83 -7.16 3.46 4.11
N LEU A 84 -8.03 3.84 3.16
CA LEU A 84 -7.98 5.13 2.49
C LEU A 84 -8.20 6.28 3.48
N ASP A 85 -9.27 6.26 4.25
CA ASP A 85 -9.60 7.37 5.16
C ASP A 85 -8.54 7.54 6.25
N GLY A 86 -8.04 6.43 6.80
CA GLY A 86 -6.95 6.47 7.78
C GLY A 86 -5.65 7.05 7.21
N LEU A 87 -5.25 6.64 6.00
CA LEU A 87 -4.00 7.10 5.38
C LEU A 87 -4.07 8.53 4.87
N VAL A 88 -5.24 9.00 4.45
CA VAL A 88 -5.45 10.40 4.04
C VAL A 88 -5.37 11.32 5.25
N GLY A 89 -6.06 10.99 6.34
CA GLY A 89 -6.00 11.76 7.58
C GLY A 89 -4.56 11.89 8.11
N GLU A 90 -3.80 10.80 8.13
CA GLU A 90 -2.40 10.82 8.55
C GLU A 90 -1.50 11.64 7.60
N ASN A 91 -1.77 11.60 6.29
CA ASN A 91 -1.00 12.36 5.31
C ASN A 91 -1.26 13.87 5.41
N ALA A 92 -2.51 14.27 5.67
CA ALA A 92 -2.90 15.65 5.90
C ALA A 92 -2.22 16.22 7.16
N GLY A 93 -2.25 15.47 8.27
CA GLY A 93 -1.58 15.88 9.51
C GLY A 93 -0.06 16.06 9.35
N ARG A 94 0.57 15.30 8.46
CA ARG A 94 2.02 15.40 8.23
C ARG A 94 2.43 16.56 7.31
N LEU A 95 1.54 17.03 6.44
CA LEU A 95 1.79 18.22 5.60
C LEU A 95 1.85 19.50 6.45
N LEU A 96 1.15 19.53 7.59
CA LEU A 96 1.14 20.70 8.49
C LEU A 96 2.39 20.81 9.38
N VAL A 97 3.12 19.72 9.61
CA VAL A 97 4.27 19.68 10.54
C VAL A 97 5.61 19.96 9.83
N GLY A 98 5.65 19.98 8.50
CA GLY A 98 6.90 19.95 7.72
C GLY A 98 7.20 21.19 6.87
N ARG A 99 6.91 22.40 7.36
CA ARG A 99 7.29 23.65 6.65
C ARG A 99 8.04 24.61 7.57
N TRP A 100 9.34 24.35 7.78
CA TRP A 100 10.35 25.30 8.23
C TRP A 100 11.67 24.93 7.55
#